data_AF-A0A3R0WZB5-F1
#
_entry.id   AF-A0A3R0WZB5-F1
#
_cell.length_a   1.000
_cell.length_b   1.000
_cell.length_c   1.000
_cell.angle_alpha   90.00
_cell.angle_beta   90.00
_cell.angle_gamma   90.00
#
_symmetry.space_group_name_H-M   'P 1'
#
loop_
_entity.id
_entity.type
_entity.pdbx_description
1 polymer ?
#
loop_
_entity_poly.entity_id
_entity_poly.type
_entity_poly.pdbx_seq_one_letter_code
_entity_poly.pdbx_strand_id
1 'polypeptide(L)'
;MTDDKVIEIYKTCVEMADRISDRRLKSNTFLLALNSSILPLVGYFSLKPTIQPIWVILISLAGVVINIYWINLITSYKRINAAKFTVIQEMEVKIGITPFKREEEVITQERHRHLSDIEKMLPITLIAIHFLIIFMMTFFYTPKVQEKSTTIINIISSHL
;
A
#
# COMPACT_ATOMS: atom_id res chain seq x y z
N MET A 1 6.26 -15.40 -41.44
CA MET A 1 5.41 -14.33 -40.86
C MET A 1 5.78 -13.06 -41.61
N THR A 2 4.83 -12.31 -42.16
CA THR A 2 5.13 -11.03 -42.81
C THR A 2 5.59 -10.01 -41.76
N ASP A 3 6.49 -9.11 -42.10
CA ASP A 3 7.05 -8.10 -41.17
C ASP A 3 5.94 -7.29 -40.48
N ASP A 4 4.86 -6.98 -41.20
CA ASP A 4 3.67 -6.31 -40.66
C ASP A 4 3.04 -7.05 -39.47
N LYS A 5 2.94 -8.38 -39.53
CA LYS A 5 2.36 -9.19 -38.44
C LYS A 5 3.25 -9.21 -37.21
N VAL A 6 4.58 -9.19 -37.40
CA VAL A 6 5.53 -9.13 -36.28
C VAL A 6 5.41 -7.79 -35.55
N ILE A 7 5.32 -6.70 -36.31
CA ILE A 7 5.17 -5.34 -35.78
C ILE A 7 3.84 -5.17 -35.05
N GLU A 8 2.74 -5.74 -35.56
CA GLU A 8 1.43 -5.69 -34.90
C GLU A 8 1.42 -6.40 -33.55
N ILE A 9 1.99 -7.61 -33.48
CA ILE A 9 2.12 -8.34 -32.20
C ILE A 9 3.04 -7.57 -31.25
N TYR A 10 4.14 -6.99 -31.76
CA TYR A 10 5.07 -6.20 -30.96
C TYR A 10 4.37 -5.00 -30.32
N LYS A 11 3.63 -4.20 -31.11
CA LYS A 11 2.83 -3.08 -30.61
C LYS A 11 1.83 -3.55 -29.54
N THR A 12 1.12 -4.64 -29.78
CA THR A 12 0.19 -5.22 -28.81
C THR A 12 0.88 -5.59 -27.50
N CYS A 13 2.07 -6.19 -27.55
CA CYS A 13 2.86 -6.54 -26.38
C CYS A 13 3.29 -5.31 -25.58
N VAL A 14 3.77 -4.27 -26.26
CA VAL A 14 4.18 -3.00 -25.64
C VAL A 14 2.98 -2.31 -24.97
N GLU A 15 1.84 -2.22 -25.67
CA GLU A 15 0.60 -1.68 -25.09
C GLU A 15 0.15 -2.47 -23.85
N MET A 16 0.27 -3.80 -23.86
CA MET A 16 -0.07 -4.60 -22.70
C MET A 16 0.88 -4.36 -21.51
N ALA A 17 2.16 -4.08 -21.75
CA ALA A 17 3.10 -3.72 -20.70
C ALA A 17 2.75 -2.36 -20.08
N ASP A 18 2.41 -1.38 -20.92
CA ASP A 18 1.96 -0.06 -20.48
C ASP A 18 0.66 -0.12 -19.65
N ARG A 19 -0.35 -0.86 -20.13
CA ARG A 19 -1.61 -1.07 -19.39
C ARG A 19 -1.42 -1.69 -18.01
N ILE A 20 -0.41 -2.55 -17.83
CA ILE A 20 -0.09 -3.12 -16.50
C ILE A 20 0.52 -2.05 -15.58
N SER A 21 1.37 -1.17 -16.11
CA SER A 21 1.94 -0.04 -15.37
C SER A 21 0.83 0.92 -14.90
N ASP A 22 -0.13 1.23 -15.77
CA ASP A 22 -1.33 2.00 -15.42
C ASP A 22 -2.18 1.33 -14.33
N ARG A 23 -2.36 0.01 -14.43
CA ARG A 23 -3.11 -0.77 -13.44
C ARG A 23 -2.42 -0.78 -12.08
N ARG A 24 -1.07 -0.82 -12.05
CA ARG A 24 -0.27 -0.66 -10.83
C ARG A 24 -0.49 0.72 -10.21
N LEU A 25 -0.42 1.79 -11.01
CA LEU A 25 -0.65 3.16 -10.52
C LEU A 25 -2.04 3.30 -9.90
N LYS A 26 -3.10 2.84 -10.57
CA LYS A 26 -4.47 2.85 -10.05
C LYS A 26 -4.61 2.08 -8.73
N SER A 27 -3.99 0.91 -8.64
CA SER A 27 -4.01 0.10 -7.43
C SER A 27 -3.28 0.78 -6.27
N ASN A 28 -2.12 1.40 -6.54
CA ASN A 28 -1.35 2.16 -5.55
C ASN A 28 -2.15 3.35 -5.02
N THR A 29 -2.79 4.12 -5.90
CA THR A 29 -3.63 5.27 -5.51
C THR A 29 -4.82 4.83 -4.66
N PHE A 30 -5.47 3.73 -5.02
CA PHE A 30 -6.57 3.16 -4.23
C PHE A 30 -6.12 2.75 -2.82
N LEU A 31 -5.00 2.04 -2.71
CA LEU A 31 -4.44 1.61 -1.42
C LEU A 31 -3.96 2.78 -0.56
N LEU A 32 -3.41 3.82 -1.19
CA LEU A 32 -3.08 5.07 -0.51
C LEU A 32 -4.34 5.73 0.06
N ALA A 33 -5.42 5.83 -0.73
CA ALA A 33 -6.68 6.40 -0.27
C ALA A 33 -7.29 5.62 0.91
N LEU A 34 -7.23 4.28 0.87
CA LEU A 34 -7.66 3.43 1.99
C LEU A 34 -6.84 3.69 3.26
N ASN A 35 -5.51 3.82 3.15
CA ASN A 35 -4.68 4.12 4.31
C ASN A 35 -4.93 5.54 4.85
N SER A 36 -5.14 6.51 3.96
CA SER A 36 -5.47 7.89 4.31
C SER A 36 -6.84 8.04 4.99
N SER A 37 -7.75 7.06 4.87
CA SER A 37 -9.02 7.06 5.59
C SER A 37 -8.95 6.29 6.91
N ILE A 38 -8.24 5.17 6.95
CA ILE A 38 -8.11 4.33 8.14
C ILE A 38 -7.24 4.99 9.22
N LEU A 39 -6.09 5.57 8.85
CA LEU A 39 -5.16 6.11 9.84
C LEU A 39 -5.77 7.23 10.70
N PRO A 40 -6.47 8.24 10.14
CA PRO A 40 -7.19 9.24 10.94
C PRO A 40 -8.30 8.62 11.79
N LEU A 41 -9.01 7.60 11.29
CA LEU A 41 -10.07 6.92 12.04
C LEU A 41 -9.50 6.23 13.29
N VAL A 42 -8.37 5.52 13.13
CA VAL A 42 -7.63 4.91 14.24
C VAL A 42 -7.20 5.98 15.24
N GLY A 43 -6.64 7.10 14.78
CA GLY A 43 -6.24 8.21 15.64
C GLY A 43 -7.42 8.83 16.40
N TYR A 44 -8.55 9.04 15.74
CA TYR A 44 -9.76 9.58 16.36
C TYR A 44 -10.32 8.64 17.43
N PHE A 45 -10.43 7.33 17.15
CA PHE A 45 -10.90 6.35 18.13
C PHE A 45 -9.93 6.17 19.29
N SER A 46 -8.63 6.29 19.05
CA SER A 46 -7.59 6.24 20.09
C SER A 46 -7.77 7.33 21.15
N LEU A 47 -8.35 8.48 20.79
CA LEU A 47 -8.56 9.60 21.70
C LEU A 47 -9.91 9.54 22.45
N LYS A 48 -10.82 8.63 22.07
CA LYS A 48 -12.16 8.54 22.66
C LYS A 48 -12.15 7.55 23.84
N PRO A 49 -12.34 8.02 25.10
CA PRO A 49 -12.31 7.15 26.27
C PRO A 49 -13.48 6.15 26.31
N THR A 50 -14.56 6.41 25.57
CA THR A 50 -15.72 5.53 25.45
C THR A 50 -15.48 4.32 24.54
N ILE A 51 -14.44 4.36 23.71
CA ILE A 51 -14.11 3.25 22.80
C ILE A 51 -13.16 2.31 23.51
N GLN A 52 -13.50 1.03 23.53
CA GLN A 52 -12.62 0.01 24.08
C GLN A 52 -11.36 -0.12 23.22
N PRO A 53 -10.16 -0.27 23.82
CA PRO A 53 -8.89 -0.30 23.11
C PRO A 53 -8.81 -1.46 22.11
N ILE A 54 -9.56 -2.55 22.35
CA ILE A 54 -9.65 -3.68 21.43
C ILE A 54 -10.11 -3.28 20.03
N TRP A 55 -11.02 -2.32 19.89
CA TRP A 55 -11.48 -1.84 18.58
C TRP A 55 -10.38 -1.11 17.82
N VAL A 56 -9.59 -0.29 18.52
CA VAL A 56 -8.43 0.40 17.93
C VAL A 56 -7.39 -0.62 17.45
N ILE A 57 -7.13 -1.64 18.27
CA ILE A 57 -6.20 -2.73 17.92
C ILE A 57 -6.69 -3.49 16.68
N LEU A 58 -7.97 -3.86 16.63
CA LEU A 58 -8.56 -4.57 15.48
C LEU A 58 -8.49 -3.76 14.18
N ILE A 59 -8.83 -2.47 14.22
CA ILE A 59 -8.74 -1.60 13.04
C ILE A 59 -7.26 -1.42 12.63
N SER A 60 -6.36 -1.29 13.60
CA SER A 60 -4.93 -1.19 13.32
C SER A 60 -4.37 -2.45 12.67
N LEU A 61 -4.82 -3.64 13.11
CA LEU A 61 -4.47 -4.91 12.50
C LEU A 61 -4.98 -5.01 11.06
N ALA A 62 -6.19 -4.54 10.78
CA ALA A 62 -6.70 -4.45 9.42
C ALA A 62 -5.82 -3.53 8.55
N GLY A 63 -5.35 -2.39 9.10
CA GLY A 63 -4.39 -1.52 8.45
C GLY A 63 -3.06 -2.22 8.12
N VAL A 64 -2.53 -3.03 9.03
CA VAL A 64 -1.33 -3.86 8.77
C VAL A 64 -1.58 -4.83 7.61
N VAL A 65 -2.71 -5.55 7.61
CA VAL A 65 -3.06 -6.52 6.56
C VAL A 65 -3.16 -5.83 5.19
N ILE A 66 -3.79 -4.66 5.12
CA ILE A 66 -3.90 -3.87 3.87
C ILE A 66 -2.52 -3.51 3.33
N ASN A 67 -1.59 -3.10 4.19
CA ASN A 67 -0.23 -2.74 3.76
C ASN A 67 0.61 -3.97 3.34
N ILE A 68 0.41 -5.13 3.97
CA ILE A 68 1.01 -6.39 3.50
C ILE A 68 0.50 -6.72 2.09
N TYR A 69 -0.81 -6.60 1.88
CA TYR A 69 -1.40 -6.79 0.56
C TYR A 69 -0.81 -5.81 -0.47
N TRP A 70 -0.57 -4.55 -0.08
CA TRP A 70 0.06 -3.55 -0.93
C TRP A 70 1.48 -3.98 -1.37
N ILE A 71 2.31 -4.43 -0.44
CA ILE A 71 3.67 -4.91 -0.76
C ILE A 71 3.64 -6.07 -1.75
N ASN A 72 2.71 -7.02 -1.54
CA ASN A 72 2.51 -8.16 -2.44
C ASN A 72 2.08 -7.70 -3.83
N LEU A 73 1.19 -6.71 -3.91
CA LEU A 73 0.69 -6.18 -5.16
C LEU A 73 1.78 -5.47 -5.97
N ILE A 74 2.59 -4.62 -5.32
CA ILE A 74 3.77 -3.98 -5.95
C ILE A 74 4.73 -5.06 -6.49
N THR A 75 4.99 -6.10 -5.70
CA THR A 75 5.89 -7.20 -6.10
C THR A 75 5.34 -8.00 -7.27
N SER A 76 4.04 -8.27 -7.27
CA SER A 76 3.36 -8.99 -8.35
C SER A 76 3.43 -8.21 -9.66
N TYR A 77 3.08 -6.91 -9.64
CA TYR A 77 3.16 -6.07 -10.83
C TYR A 77 4.60 -5.93 -11.34
N LYS A 78 5.60 -5.80 -10.45
CA LYS A 78 7.03 -5.81 -10.85
C LYS A 78 7.39 -7.08 -11.61
N ARG A 79 6.98 -8.26 -11.12
CA ARG A 79 7.27 -9.56 -11.74
C ARG A 79 6.58 -9.72 -13.10
N ILE A 80 5.30 -9.37 -13.19
CA ILE A 80 4.54 -9.45 -14.45
C ILE A 80 5.16 -8.52 -15.49
N ASN A 81 5.52 -7.29 -15.10
CA ASN A 81 6.11 -6.34 -16.02
C ASN A 81 7.48 -6.80 -16.53
N ALA A 82 8.33 -7.31 -15.62
CA ALA A 82 9.61 -7.90 -15.99
C ALA A 82 9.45 -9.03 -17.01
N ALA A 83 8.52 -9.96 -16.76
CA ALA A 83 8.25 -11.07 -17.70
C ALA A 83 7.76 -10.57 -19.07
N LYS A 84 6.91 -9.53 -19.11
CA LYS A 84 6.47 -8.92 -20.38
C LYS A 84 7.63 -8.29 -21.14
N PHE A 85 8.51 -7.57 -20.45
CA PHE A 85 9.68 -6.96 -21.08
C PHE A 85 10.67 -8.01 -21.61
N THR A 86 10.88 -9.13 -20.91
CA THR A 86 11.67 -10.25 -21.44
C THR A 86 11.13 -10.74 -22.78
N VAL A 87 9.81 -10.97 -22.88
CA VAL A 87 9.19 -11.40 -24.14
C VAL A 87 9.33 -10.34 -25.24
N ILE A 88 9.15 -9.05 -24.90
CA ILE A 88 9.34 -7.94 -25.86
C ILE A 88 10.78 -7.92 -26.39
N GLN A 89 11.78 -8.06 -25.52
CA GLN A 89 13.19 -8.10 -25.92
C GLN A 89 13.53 -9.32 -26.79
N GLU A 90 12.94 -10.48 -26.51
CA GLU A 90 13.06 -11.66 -27.39
C GLU A 90 12.48 -11.41 -28.80
N MET A 91 11.43 -10.60 -28.89
CA MET A 91 10.87 -10.17 -30.17
C MET A 91 11.76 -9.14 -30.87
N GLU A 92 12.34 -8.19 -30.12
CA GLU A 92 13.27 -7.18 -30.65
C GLU A 92 14.46 -7.80 -31.38
N VAL A 93 15.01 -8.90 -30.86
CA VAL A 93 16.11 -9.64 -31.53
C VAL A 93 15.70 -10.14 -32.92
N LYS A 94 14.43 -10.53 -33.10
CA LYS A 94 13.90 -10.99 -34.40
C LYS A 94 13.60 -9.82 -35.34
N ILE A 95 13.22 -8.67 -34.79
CA ILE A 95 12.95 -7.43 -35.55
C ILE A 95 14.26 -6.75 -35.99
N GLY A 96 15.36 -6.97 -35.27
CA GLY A 96 16.67 -6.40 -35.56
C GLY A 96 16.89 -5.00 -34.96
N ILE A 97 15.98 -4.53 -34.11
CA ILE A 97 16.09 -3.25 -33.38
C ILE A 97 15.70 -3.50 -31.93
N THR A 98 16.54 -3.07 -30.98
CA THR A 98 16.42 -3.45 -29.55
C THR A 98 16.31 -2.25 -28.59
N PRO A 99 15.27 -1.41 -28.70
CA PRO A 99 15.12 -0.22 -27.86
C PRO A 99 14.98 -0.55 -26.36
N PHE A 100 14.13 -1.51 -25.98
CA PHE A 100 13.89 -1.84 -24.57
C PHE A 100 15.05 -2.61 -23.93
N LYS A 101 15.77 -3.42 -24.71
CA LYS A 101 17.04 -3.97 -24.22
C LYS A 101 18.05 -2.86 -23.92
N ARG A 102 18.17 -1.87 -24.81
CA ARG A 102 19.09 -0.74 -24.62
C ARG A 102 18.70 0.10 -23.40
N GLU A 103 17.41 0.31 -23.18
CA GLU A 103 16.89 1.01 -22.01
C GLU A 103 17.29 0.29 -20.70
N GLU A 104 17.11 -1.02 -20.63
CA GLU A 104 17.50 -1.81 -19.45
C GLU A 104 19.01 -1.73 -19.16
N GLU A 105 19.86 -1.79 -20.20
CA GLU A 105 21.30 -1.64 -20.05
C GLU A 105 21.69 -0.28 -19.45
N VAL A 106 21.08 0.80 -19.93
CA VAL A 106 21.33 2.16 -19.41
C VAL A 106 20.91 2.28 -17.95
N ILE A 107 19.70 1.83 -17.61
CA ILE A 107 19.18 1.87 -16.24
C ILE A 107 20.07 1.05 -15.27
N THR A 108 20.57 -0.10 -15.74
CA THR A 108 21.44 -0.98 -14.95
C THR A 108 22.81 -0.34 -14.70
N GLN A 109 23.38 0.32 -15.71
CA GLN A 109 24.65 1.04 -15.59
C GLN A 109 24.58 2.20 -14.59
N GLU A 110 23.44 2.90 -14.54
CA GLU A 110 23.22 3.99 -13.59
C GLU A 110 22.89 3.52 -12.17
N ARG A 111 22.84 2.19 -11.93
CA ARG A 111 22.50 1.58 -10.64
C ARG A 111 21.20 2.16 -10.05
N HIS A 112 20.25 2.45 -10.93
CA HIS A 112 19.00 3.11 -10.58
C HIS A 112 18.19 2.24 -9.61
N ARG A 113 17.68 2.84 -8.53
CA ARG A 113 16.77 2.12 -7.62
C ARG A 113 15.46 1.88 -8.34
N HIS A 114 14.98 0.64 -8.36
CA HIS A 114 13.68 0.37 -8.96
C HIS A 114 12.60 1.17 -8.22
N LEU A 115 11.72 1.81 -8.97
CA LEU A 115 10.54 2.52 -8.45
C LEU A 115 9.75 1.67 -7.44
N SER A 116 9.70 0.35 -7.66
CA SER A 116 9.03 -0.58 -6.74
C SER A 116 9.65 -0.63 -5.34
N ASP A 117 10.95 -0.38 -5.22
CA ASP A 117 11.63 -0.39 -3.93
C ASP A 117 11.28 0.88 -3.14
N ILE A 118 11.17 2.03 -3.83
CA ILE A 118 10.70 3.30 -3.26
C ILE A 118 9.22 3.18 -2.87
N GLU A 119 8.38 2.63 -3.75
CA GLU A 119 6.94 2.45 -3.47
C GLU A 119 6.68 1.54 -2.28
N LYS A 120 7.53 0.53 -2.03
CA LYS A 120 7.42 -0.35 -0.85
C LYS A 120 7.73 0.36 0.46
N MET A 121 8.46 1.49 0.44
CA MET A 121 8.75 2.23 1.67
C MET A 121 7.48 2.78 2.31
N LEU A 122 6.49 3.19 1.52
CA LEU A 122 5.20 3.71 2.00
C LEU A 122 4.40 2.69 2.84
N PRO A 123 4.08 1.48 2.35
CA PRO A 123 3.36 0.51 3.18
C PRO A 123 4.20 0.04 4.37
N ILE A 124 5.53 -0.02 4.27
CA ILE A 124 6.39 -0.37 5.41
C ILE A 124 6.29 0.67 6.53
N THR A 125 6.32 1.97 6.20
CA THR A 125 6.18 3.03 7.20
C THR A 125 4.81 2.98 7.86
N LEU A 126 3.75 2.75 7.09
CA LEU A 126 2.40 2.59 7.61
C LEU A 126 2.26 1.36 8.51
N ILE A 127 2.88 0.23 8.18
CA ILE A 127 2.93 -0.95 9.05
C ILE A 127 3.59 -0.60 10.38
N ALA A 128 4.73 0.09 10.36
CA ALA A 128 5.43 0.51 11.57
C ALA A 128 4.56 1.42 12.46
N ILE A 129 3.82 2.36 11.85
CA ILE A 129 2.87 3.23 12.57
C ILE A 129 1.76 2.41 13.23
N HIS A 130 1.14 1.47 12.51
CA HIS A 130 0.09 0.63 13.08
C HIS A 130 0.60 -0.25 14.23
N PHE A 131 1.80 -0.81 14.11
CA PHE A 131 2.44 -1.56 15.20
C PHE A 131 2.72 -0.68 16.42
N LEU A 132 3.19 0.55 16.22
CA LEU A 132 3.39 1.50 17.30
C LEU A 132 2.07 1.80 18.04
N ILE A 133 0.97 2.01 17.30
CA ILE A 133 -0.35 2.25 17.88
C ILE A 133 -0.81 1.04 18.72
N ILE A 134 -0.67 -0.18 18.19
CA ILE A 134 -1.02 -1.42 18.92
C ILE A 134 -0.19 -1.55 20.19
N PHE A 135 1.12 -1.29 20.11
CA PHE A 135 2.01 -1.29 21.26
C PHE A 135 1.56 -0.26 22.32
N MET A 136 1.31 0.98 21.91
CA MET A 136 0.83 2.03 22.81
C MET A 136 -0.49 1.65 23.49
N MET A 137 -1.46 1.12 22.74
CA MET A 137 -2.75 0.69 23.27
C MET A 137 -2.66 -0.51 24.21
N THR A 138 -1.64 -1.36 24.06
CA THR A 138 -1.48 -2.55 24.91
C THR A 138 -0.77 -2.21 26.23
N PHE A 139 0.26 -1.38 26.19
CA PHE A 139 1.12 -1.13 27.35
C PHE A 139 0.81 0.16 28.11
N PHE A 140 0.24 1.18 27.45
CA PHE A 140 0.02 2.51 28.03
C PHE A 140 -1.45 2.90 28.17
N TYR A 141 -2.38 2.01 27.79
CA TYR A 141 -3.80 2.30 27.95
C TYR A 141 -4.19 2.26 29.43
N THR A 142 -4.36 3.43 30.02
CA THR A 142 -5.04 3.59 31.31
C THR A 142 -6.53 3.80 31.05
N PRO A 143 -7.43 2.92 31.54
CA PRO A 143 -8.86 3.17 31.43
C PRO A 143 -9.20 4.46 32.17
N LYS A 144 -9.62 5.50 31.44
CA LYS A 144 -10.24 6.66 32.07
C LYS A 144 -11.59 6.22 32.60
N VAL A 145 -11.69 6.01 33.90
CA VAL A 145 -12.95 5.75 34.58
C VAL A 145 -13.90 6.89 34.21
N GLN A 146 -15.01 6.56 33.55
CA GLN A 146 -16.07 7.50 33.25
C GLN A 146 -16.69 7.92 34.58
N GLU A 147 -16.33 9.09 35.09
CA GLU A 147 -16.89 9.65 36.32
C GLU A 147 -18.35 10.08 36.05
N LYS A 148 -19.29 9.11 36.06
CA LYS A 148 -20.73 9.34 35.86
C LYS A 148 -21.56 9.08 37.12
N SER A 149 -20.94 8.95 38.29
CA SER A 149 -21.66 8.59 39.53
C SER A 149 -21.74 9.71 40.56
N THR A 150 -20.77 10.64 40.60
CA THR A 150 -20.73 11.71 41.61
C THR A 150 -21.78 12.80 41.41
N THR A 151 -22.23 13.08 40.17
CA THR A 151 -23.24 14.13 39.93
C THR A 151 -24.62 13.75 40.43
N ILE A 152 -25.08 12.50 40.21
CA ILE A 152 -26.41 12.07 40.62
C ILE A 152 -26.49 11.93 42.14
N ILE A 153 -25.44 11.40 42.77
CA ILE A 153 -25.36 11.28 44.23
C ILE A 153 -25.33 12.66 44.90
N ASN A 154 -24.57 13.64 44.35
CA ASN A 154 -24.53 14.99 44.90
C ASN A 154 -25.86 15.74 44.75
N ILE A 155 -26.59 15.56 43.64
CA ILE A 155 -27.91 16.17 43.45
C ILE A 155 -28.93 15.61 44.45
N ILE A 156 -28.93 14.30 44.67
CA ILE A 156 -29.82 13.66 45.66
C ILE A 156 -29.45 14.10 47.08
N SER A 157 -28.15 14.17 47.40
CA SER A 157 -27.66 14.63 48.71
C SER A 157 -27.86 16.12 48.97
N SER A 158 -28.01 16.96 47.94
CA SER A 158 -28.29 18.40 48.10
C SER A 158 -29.78 18.71 48.28
N HIS A 159 -30.66 17.74 48.04
CA HIS A 159 -32.11 17.86 48.17
C HIS A 159 -32.69 17.08 49.37
N LEU A 160 -31.82 16.54 50.23
CA LEU A 160 -32.14 15.84 51.48
C LEU A 160 -31.53 16.61 52.65
#